data_AF-A0AA43RQ90-F1
#
_entry.id   AF-A0AA43RQ90-F1
#
_cell.length_a   1.000
_cell.length_b   1.000
_cell.length_c   1.000
_cell.angle_alpha   90.00
_cell.angle_beta   90.00
_cell.angle_gamma   90.00
#
_symmetry.space_group_name_H-M   'P 1'
#
loop_
_entity.id
_entity.type
_entity.pdbx_description
1 polymer ?
#
loop_
_entity_poly.entity_id
_entity_poly.type
_entity_poly.pdbx_seq_one_letter_code
_entity_poly.pdbx_strand_id
1 'polypeptide(L)'
;MAKDLFKATLITTIIASGMMIGALVGAVTFYFVPTFSQQWFVGILSFFLITEFLLVTMVEAFSRKKEKKQLQQIYMLTKVIKIAVSLIFVGIFVVIEGKEMIKPFVAVFMAFYLLFLLVESILFVKIEKHIKKNKEKNE
;
A
#
# COMPACT_ATOMS: atom_id res chain seq x y z
N MET A 1 -9.49 22.92 -7.21
CA MET A 1 -10.24 22.11 -8.21
C MET A 1 -9.37 21.01 -8.83
N ALA A 2 -8.40 21.28 -9.73
CA ALA A 2 -7.59 20.18 -10.33
C ALA A 2 -6.73 19.38 -9.33
N LYS A 3 -6.28 20.02 -8.23
CA LYS A 3 -5.50 19.38 -7.16
C LYS A 3 -6.33 18.39 -6.33
N ASP A 4 -7.55 18.77 -5.99
CA ASP A 4 -8.45 17.98 -5.14
C ASP A 4 -8.96 16.75 -5.91
N LEU A 5 -9.17 16.91 -7.22
CA LEU A 5 -9.53 15.82 -8.12
C LEU A 5 -8.41 14.78 -8.27
N PHE A 6 -7.15 15.20 -8.36
CA PHE A 6 -6.03 14.25 -8.46
C PHE A 6 -5.86 13.44 -7.17
N LYS A 7 -5.90 14.10 -6.01
CA LYS A 7 -5.87 13.43 -4.70
C LYS A 7 -7.01 12.43 -4.55
N ALA A 8 -8.23 12.84 -4.87
CA ALA A 8 -9.39 11.96 -4.85
C ALA A 8 -9.17 10.73 -5.73
N THR A 9 -8.64 10.90 -6.94
CA THR A 9 -8.36 9.79 -7.86
C THR A 9 -7.34 8.79 -7.28
N LEU A 10 -6.30 9.26 -6.59
CA LEU A 10 -5.33 8.38 -5.93
C LEU A 10 -5.99 7.58 -4.80
N ILE A 11 -6.74 8.25 -3.92
CA ILE A 11 -7.43 7.63 -2.79
C ILE A 11 -8.47 6.61 -3.28
N THR A 12 -9.28 6.97 -4.28
CA THR A 12 -10.25 6.06 -4.88
C THR A 12 -9.56 4.84 -5.49
N THR A 13 -8.38 5.01 -6.12
CA THR A 13 -7.61 3.87 -6.65
C THR A 13 -7.15 2.94 -5.53
N ILE A 14 -6.68 3.48 -4.39
CA ILE A 14 -6.26 2.69 -3.21
C ILE A 14 -7.45 1.90 -2.64
N ILE A 15 -8.59 2.56 -2.44
CA ILE A 15 -9.79 1.91 -1.89
C ILE A 15 -10.29 0.82 -2.84
N ALA A 16 -10.45 1.13 -4.13
CA ALA A 16 -10.93 0.17 -5.12
C ALA A 16 -10.01 -1.06 -5.25
N SER A 17 -8.69 -0.83 -5.30
CA SER A 17 -7.71 -1.92 -5.33
C SER A 17 -7.70 -2.72 -4.02
N GLY A 18 -7.83 -2.07 -2.87
CA GLY A 18 -7.95 -2.76 -1.58
C GLY A 18 -9.19 -3.64 -1.47
N MET A 19 -10.34 -3.20 -1.98
CA MET A 19 -11.55 -4.03 -2.04
C MET A 19 -11.35 -5.23 -2.97
N MET A 20 -10.77 -5.03 -4.14
CA MET A 20 -10.50 -6.10 -5.10
C MET A 20 -9.48 -7.12 -4.55
N ILE A 21 -8.37 -6.65 -3.99
CA ILE A 21 -7.35 -7.48 -3.36
C ILE A 21 -7.94 -8.22 -2.16
N GLY A 22 -8.71 -7.54 -1.31
CA GLY A 22 -9.39 -8.15 -0.18
C GLY A 22 -10.35 -9.27 -0.59
N ALA A 23 -11.14 -9.07 -1.64
CA ALA A 23 -12.01 -10.12 -2.17
C ALA A 23 -11.21 -11.32 -2.71
N LEU A 24 -10.16 -11.06 -3.49
CA LEU A 24 -9.31 -12.11 -4.07
C LEU A 24 -8.58 -12.92 -2.99
N VAL A 25 -7.84 -12.24 -2.09
CA VAL A 25 -7.09 -12.90 -1.01
C VAL A 25 -8.05 -13.56 -0.02
N GLY A 26 -9.22 -12.96 0.22
CA GLY A 26 -10.27 -13.52 1.08
C GLY A 26 -10.82 -14.84 0.52
N ALA A 27 -11.14 -14.90 -0.77
CA ALA A 27 -11.60 -16.13 -1.41
C ALA A 27 -10.55 -17.25 -1.35
N VAL A 28 -9.29 -16.91 -1.62
CA VAL A 28 -8.16 -17.86 -1.50
C VAL A 28 -8.00 -18.34 -0.06
N THR A 29 -8.03 -17.42 0.91
CA THR A 29 -7.87 -17.77 2.34
C THR A 29 -9.01 -18.64 2.83
N PHE A 30 -10.25 -18.36 2.43
CA PHE A 30 -11.42 -19.16 2.78
C PHE A 30 -11.31 -20.62 2.29
N TYR A 31 -10.75 -20.82 1.10
CA TYR A 31 -10.60 -22.17 0.51
C TYR A 31 -9.40 -22.94 1.08
N PHE A 32 -8.25 -22.28 1.25
CA PHE A 32 -7.00 -22.95 1.63
C PHE A 32 -6.69 -22.92 3.13
N VAL A 33 -7.20 -21.94 3.87
CA VAL A 33 -6.96 -21.74 5.32
C VAL A 33 -8.26 -21.30 6.01
N PRO A 34 -9.30 -22.17 6.05
CA PRO A 34 -10.62 -21.80 6.58
C PRO A 34 -10.62 -21.42 8.06
N THR A 35 -9.61 -21.84 8.83
CA THR A 35 -9.43 -21.50 10.23
C THR A 35 -8.70 -20.17 10.46
N PHE A 36 -8.36 -19.44 9.40
CA PHE A 36 -7.69 -18.16 9.53
C PHE A 36 -8.57 -17.12 10.23
N SER A 37 -8.02 -16.42 11.21
CA SER A 37 -8.77 -15.43 11.98
C SER A 37 -9.25 -14.29 11.08
N GLN A 38 -10.57 -14.12 11.01
CA GLN A 38 -11.20 -13.02 10.29
C GLN A 38 -10.76 -11.65 10.83
N GLN A 39 -10.50 -11.54 12.13
CA GLN A 39 -10.01 -10.31 12.75
C GLN A 39 -8.63 -9.94 12.22
N TRP A 40 -7.71 -10.92 12.12
CA TRP A 40 -6.39 -10.68 11.56
C TRP A 40 -6.42 -10.41 10.05
N PHE A 41 -7.32 -11.05 9.31
CA PHE A 41 -7.53 -10.74 7.90
C PHE A 41 -7.90 -9.26 7.70
N VAL A 42 -8.90 -8.77 8.44
CA VAL A 42 -9.32 -7.36 8.40
C VAL A 42 -8.20 -6.44 8.89
N GLY A 43 -7.43 -6.87 9.89
CA GLY A 43 -6.25 -6.16 10.40
C GLY A 43 -5.17 -5.97 9.33
N ILE A 44 -4.83 -7.02 8.59
CA ILE A 44 -3.85 -6.97 7.49
C ILE A 44 -4.34 -6.04 6.37
N LEU A 45 -5.59 -6.20 5.92
CA LEU A 45 -6.15 -5.36 4.88
C LEU A 45 -6.15 -3.88 5.28
N SER A 46 -6.59 -3.58 6.50
CA SER A 46 -6.60 -2.21 7.04
C SER A 46 -5.20 -1.63 7.16
N PHE A 47 -4.24 -2.44 7.63
CA PHE A 47 -2.83 -2.07 7.72
C PHE A 47 -2.28 -1.61 6.37
N PHE A 48 -2.50 -2.37 5.29
CA PHE A 48 -2.02 -1.99 3.96
C PHE A 48 -2.74 -0.78 3.40
N LEU A 49 -4.07 -0.66 3.58
CA LEU A 49 -4.83 0.51 3.15
C LEU A 49 -4.33 1.81 3.80
N ILE A 50 -4.13 1.80 5.12
CA ILE A 50 -3.63 2.95 5.87
C ILE A 50 -2.19 3.26 5.46
N THR A 51 -1.34 2.25 5.37
CA THR A 51 0.07 2.43 4.99
C THR A 51 0.18 3.01 3.59
N GLU A 52 -0.56 2.48 2.61
CA GLU A 52 -0.60 3.03 1.24
C GLU A 52 -1.07 4.47 1.21
N PHE A 53 -2.16 4.77 1.91
CA PHE A 53 -2.69 6.13 2.00
C PHE A 53 -1.62 7.12 2.53
N LEU A 54 -0.92 6.73 3.59
CA LEU A 54 0.16 7.54 4.18
C LEU A 54 1.33 7.72 3.23
N LEU A 55 1.82 6.63 2.62
CA LEU A 55 2.97 6.66 1.71
C LEU A 55 2.67 7.49 0.45
N VAL A 56 1.48 7.34 -0.13
CA VAL A 56 1.07 8.10 -1.32
C VAL A 56 0.93 9.59 -1.00
N THR A 57 0.33 9.92 0.14
CA THR A 57 0.21 11.32 0.59
C THR A 57 1.60 11.93 0.82
N MET A 58 2.52 11.16 1.40
CA MET A 58 3.90 11.57 1.61
C MET A 58 4.63 11.81 0.29
N VAL A 59 4.55 10.86 -0.66
CA VAL A 59 5.12 11.02 -2.01
C VAL A 59 4.55 12.27 -2.66
N GLU A 60 3.24 12.42 -2.71
CA GLU A 60 2.60 13.58 -3.35
C GLU A 60 3.03 14.91 -2.73
N ALA A 61 3.16 14.98 -1.41
CA ALA A 61 3.61 16.19 -0.71
C ALA A 61 5.05 16.55 -1.08
N PHE A 62 5.97 15.58 -1.08
CA PHE A 62 7.38 15.82 -1.38
C PHE A 62 7.67 15.97 -2.88
N SER A 63 6.83 15.41 -3.75
CA SER A 63 7.03 15.44 -5.20
C SER A 63 6.88 16.83 -5.83
N ARG A 64 6.17 17.74 -5.16
CA ARG A 64 5.76 19.05 -5.71
C ARG A 64 6.89 20.02 -5.98
N LYS A 65 8.07 19.83 -5.38
CA LYS A 65 9.21 20.76 -5.45
C LYS A 65 10.47 20.14 -6.04
N LYS A 66 10.38 18.92 -6.57
CA LYS A 66 11.55 18.09 -6.81
C LYS A 66 11.74 17.71 -8.27
N GLU A 67 13.00 17.45 -8.61
CA GLU A 67 13.39 16.92 -9.91
C GLU A 67 13.10 15.42 -10.02
N LYS A 68 13.08 14.89 -11.25
CA LYS A 68 12.74 13.48 -11.53
C LYS A 68 13.58 12.50 -10.71
N LYS A 69 14.88 12.77 -10.58
CA LYS A 69 15.81 11.92 -9.80
C LYS A 69 15.46 11.89 -8.32
N GLN A 70 15.04 13.01 -7.76
CA GLN A 70 14.65 13.12 -6.35
C GLN A 70 13.29 12.47 -6.07
N LEU A 71 12.35 12.51 -7.04
CA LEU A 71 11.08 11.80 -6.97
C LEU A 71 11.30 10.28 -6.85
N GLN A 72 12.20 9.73 -7.67
CA GLN A 72 12.56 8.31 -7.61
C GLN A 72 13.17 7.93 -6.25
N GLN A 73 14.02 8.79 -5.67
CA GLN A 73 14.59 8.56 -4.34
C GLN A 73 13.52 8.50 -3.24
N ILE A 74 12.53 9.39 -3.28
CA ILE A 74 11.41 9.38 -2.32
C ILE A 74 10.57 8.11 -2.45
N TYR A 75 10.32 7.66 -3.68
CA TYR A 75 9.62 6.41 -3.93
C TYR A 75 10.42 5.18 -3.44
N MET A 76 11.74 5.17 -3.60
CA MET A 76 12.54 4.08 -3.02
C MET A 76 12.51 4.12 -1.48
N LEU A 77 12.44 5.32 -0.88
CA LEU A 77 12.30 5.48 0.57
C LEU A 77 10.95 4.95 1.07
N THR A 78 9.85 5.08 0.32
CA THR A 78 8.55 4.51 0.73
C THR A 78 8.62 3.01 0.90
N LYS A 79 9.36 2.30 0.04
CA LYS A 79 9.57 0.85 0.15
C LYS A 79 10.30 0.47 1.44
N VAL A 80 11.34 1.23 1.80
CA VAL A 80 12.09 1.00 3.05
C VAL A 80 11.19 1.21 4.26
N ILE A 81 10.42 2.30 4.28
CA ILE A 81 9.45 2.59 5.36
C ILE A 81 8.40 1.48 5.44
N LYS A 82 7.86 1.04 4.30
CA LYS A 82 6.87 -0.04 4.22
C LYS A 82 7.41 -1.34 4.81
N ILE A 83 8.65 -1.72 4.47
CA ILE A 83 9.30 -2.91 5.03
C ILE A 83 9.45 -2.76 6.54
N ALA A 84 9.96 -1.62 7.02
CA ALA A 84 10.16 -1.39 8.45
C ALA A 84 8.84 -1.48 9.24
N VAL A 85 7.79 -0.80 8.77
CA VAL A 85 6.46 -0.81 9.40
C VAL A 85 5.81 -2.18 9.31
N SER A 86 6.04 -2.93 8.23
CA SER A 86 5.58 -4.32 8.07
C SER A 86 6.24 -5.27 9.08
N LEU A 87 7.56 -5.14 9.29
CA LEU A 87 8.27 -5.94 10.28
C LEU A 87 7.75 -5.68 11.69
N ILE A 88 7.46 -4.42 12.02
CA ILE A 88 6.85 -4.06 13.31
C ILE A 88 5.47 -4.71 13.46
N PHE A 89 4.63 -4.64 12.43
CA PHE A 89 3.28 -5.22 12.46
C PHE A 89 3.30 -6.74 12.63
N VAL A 90 4.16 -7.44 11.89
CA VAL A 90 4.36 -8.89 12.05
C VAL A 90 4.92 -9.20 13.44
N GLY A 91 5.85 -8.38 13.96
CA GLY A 91 6.37 -8.52 15.32
C GLY A 91 5.28 -8.42 16.39
N ILE A 92 4.35 -7.47 16.26
CA ILE A 92 3.20 -7.31 17.15
C ILE A 92 2.33 -8.57 17.12
N PHE A 93 2.04 -9.11 15.93
CA PHE A 93 1.27 -10.35 15.79
C PHE A 93 1.91 -11.51 16.57
N VAL A 94 3.22 -11.71 16.41
CA VAL A 94 3.96 -12.79 17.08
C VAL A 94 3.90 -12.67 18.61
N VAL A 95 3.95 -11.45 19.14
CA VAL A 95 3.86 -11.19 20.59
C VAL A 95 2.47 -11.48 21.14
N ILE A 96 1.41 -11.22 20.36
CA ILE A 96 0.01 -11.39 20.79
C ILE A 96 -0.46 -12.85 20.68
N GLU A 97 -0.20 -13.50 19.54
CA GLU A 97 -0.78 -14.81 19.19
C GLU A 97 0.17 -15.99 19.43
N GLY A 98 1.44 -15.73 19.73
CA GLY A 98 2.45 -16.77 19.85
C GLY A 98 2.84 -17.41 18.51
N LYS A 99 3.40 -18.62 18.56
CA LYS A 99 4.10 -19.23 17.40
C LYS A 99 3.22 -20.07 16.48
N GLU A 100 2.06 -20.52 16.94
CA GLU A 100 1.28 -21.55 16.23
C GLU A 100 0.65 -21.03 14.93
N MET A 101 0.22 -19.77 14.91
CA MET A 101 -0.47 -19.16 13.76
C MET A 101 0.43 -18.31 12.86
N ILE A 102 1.76 -18.33 13.07
CA ILE A 102 2.70 -17.49 12.31
C ILE A 102 2.72 -17.84 10.82
N LYS A 103 2.79 -19.12 10.47
CA LYS A 103 2.90 -19.55 9.07
C LYS A 103 1.74 -19.06 8.20
N PRO A 104 0.46 -19.35 8.55
CA PRO A 104 -0.66 -18.87 7.74
C PRO A 104 -0.77 -17.34 7.75
N PHE A 105 -0.48 -16.68 8.89
CA PHE A 105 -0.48 -15.23 8.97
C PHE A 105 0.53 -14.58 8.03
N VAL A 106 1.79 -15.03 8.06
CA VAL A 106 2.85 -14.50 7.20
C VAL A 106 2.54 -14.77 5.73
N ALA A 107 1.95 -15.91 5.39
CA ALA A 107 1.55 -16.22 4.01
C ALA A 107 0.49 -15.24 3.49
N VAL A 108 -0.59 -15.03 4.26
CA VAL A 108 -1.65 -14.06 3.92
C VAL A 108 -1.08 -12.63 3.87
N PHE A 109 -0.26 -12.26 4.86
CA PHE A 109 0.40 -10.96 4.91
C PHE A 109 1.28 -10.71 3.68
N MET A 110 2.07 -11.70 3.26
CA MET A 110 2.91 -11.62 2.06
C MET A 110 2.09 -11.50 0.78
N ALA A 111 0.95 -12.21 0.68
CA ALA A 111 0.04 -12.08 -0.45
C ALA A 111 -0.47 -10.63 -0.58
N PHE A 112 -0.92 -10.04 0.51
CA PHE A 112 -1.29 -8.63 0.55
C PHE A 112 -0.11 -7.71 0.20
N TYR A 113 1.06 -7.93 0.79
CA TYR A 113 2.25 -7.12 0.55
C TYR A 113 2.63 -7.05 -0.94
N LEU A 114 2.67 -8.20 -1.61
CA LEU A 114 3.01 -8.29 -3.03
C LEU A 114 1.96 -7.65 -3.92
N LEU A 115 0.67 -7.86 -3.64
CA LEU A 115 -0.41 -7.24 -4.42
C LEU A 115 -0.43 -5.72 -4.25
N PHE A 116 -0.22 -5.22 -3.03
CA PHE A 116 -0.12 -3.79 -2.78
C PHE A 116 1.14 -3.15 -3.37
N LEU A 117 2.25 -3.89 -3.54
CA LEU A 117 3.41 -3.40 -4.30
C LEU A 117 3.08 -3.12 -5.78
N LEU A 118 2.20 -3.91 -6.40
CA LEU A 118 1.74 -3.66 -7.76
C LEU A 118 0.90 -2.38 -7.82
N VAL A 119 -0.02 -2.20 -6.87
CA VAL A 119 -0.84 -0.98 -6.75
C VAL A 119 0.05 0.24 -6.57
N GLU A 120 1.02 0.18 -5.65
CA GLU A 120 1.98 1.26 -5.38
C GLU A 120 2.74 1.66 -6.66
N SER A 121 3.15 0.67 -7.46
CA SER A 121 3.84 0.90 -8.74
C SER A 121 2.95 1.64 -9.76
N ILE A 122 1.66 1.29 -9.84
CA ILE A 122 0.69 1.98 -10.69
C ILE A 122 0.47 3.41 -10.23
N LEU A 123 0.34 3.64 -8.92
CA LEU A 123 0.15 4.96 -8.32
C LEU A 123 1.36 5.86 -8.58
N PHE A 124 2.57 5.33 -8.43
CA PHE A 124 3.80 6.06 -8.72
C PHE A 124 3.84 6.59 -10.16
N VAL A 125 3.52 5.73 -11.14
CA VAL A 125 3.47 6.13 -12.56
C VAL A 125 2.43 7.22 -12.79
N LYS A 126 1.26 7.17 -12.14
CA LYS A 126 0.25 8.24 -12.22
C LYS A 126 0.77 9.56 -11.66
N ILE A 127 1.46 9.54 -10.51
CA ILE A 127 2.05 10.73 -9.87
C ILE A 127 3.12 11.34 -10.79
N GLU A 128 4.03 10.54 -11.34
CA GLU A 128 5.08 11.02 -12.24
C GLU A 128 4.49 11.70 -13.49
N LYS A 129 3.50 11.07 -14.13
CA LYS A 129 2.80 11.64 -15.30
C LYS A 129 2.10 12.96 -14.96
N HIS A 130 1.46 13.05 -13.79
CA HIS A 130 0.78 14.28 -13.37
C HIS A 130 1.75 15.43 -13.14
N ILE A 131 2.90 15.17 -12.53
CA ILE A 131 3.94 16.18 -12.30
C ILE A 131 4.51 16.68 -13.62
N LYS A 132 4.81 15.76 -14.56
CA LYS A 132 5.33 16.13 -15.88
C LYS A 132 4.38 17.05 -16.63
N LYS A 133 3.09 16.69 -16.69
CA LYS A 133 2.05 17.51 -17.34
C LYS A 133 1.88 18.89 -16.70
N ASN A 134 2.03 19.01 -15.38
CA ASN A 134 1.94 20.30 -14.71
C ASN A 134 3.17 21.19 -14.96
N LYS A 135 4.36 20.62 -15.20
CA LYS A 135 5.55 21.39 -15.59
C LYS A 135 5.40 21.93 -17.01
N GLU A 136 5.01 21.09 -17.97
CA GLU A 136 4.77 21.47 -19.38
C GLU A 136 3.67 22.52 -19.57
N LYS A 137 2.75 22.67 -18.61
CA LYS A 137 1.67 23.67 -18.66
C LYS A 137 2.04 25.01 -18.01
N ASN A 138 3.11 25.03 -17.21
CA ASN A 138 3.61 26.22 -16.52
C ASN A 138 4.85 26.82 -17.20
N GLU A 139 5.35 26.15 -18.24
CA GLU A 139 6.26 26.69 -19.27
C GLU A 139 5.42 27.21 -20.44
#